data_AF-A0A0A9XMT7-F1
#
_entry.id   AF-A0A0A9XMT7-F1
#
_cell.length_a   1.000
_cell.length_b   1.000
_cell.length_c   1.000
_cell.angle_alpha   90.00
_cell.angle_beta   90.00
_cell.angle_gamma   90.00
#
_symmetry.space_group_name_H-M   'P 1'
#
loop_
_entity.id
_entity.type
_entity.pdbx_description
1 polymer ?
#
loop_
_entity_poly.entity_id
_entity_poly.type
_entity_poly.pdbx_seq_one_letter_code
_entity_poly.pdbx_strand_id
1 'polypeptide(L)'
;MFSTFHIQESKDEVEQRIRGASGSIQCNANNLVSKPFYQTVLSIPQRPQWHSKMTAEQLDTNERDKFDNYLSNLYNKYPPERLNRFEQNLFVWRQLWRVLEICDVVAVVVDARLPSLFLPPALHRAILRARRQPVVILTKIDLVPTDVLQMWKVWLERNFVHTPILVFTSKCNHVPRVRCTHAFVYYPVVLCTAMHVCTQKLEGWRFHERHTDGDSTPPEQIQ
;
A
#
# COMPACT_ATOMS: atom_id res chain seq x y z
N MET A 1 -6.43 28.15 3.78
CA MET A 1 -5.31 27.69 4.63
C MET A 1 -5.38 26.17 4.68
N PHE A 2 -4.62 25.49 3.83
CA PHE A 2 -4.70 24.03 3.68
C PHE A 2 -3.82 23.37 4.75
N SER A 3 -4.39 22.98 5.87
CA SER A 3 -3.68 22.19 6.87
C SER A 3 -3.78 20.71 6.48
N THR A 4 -2.68 20.15 5.98
CA THR A 4 -2.53 18.69 5.88
C THR A 4 -2.38 18.17 7.31
N PHE A 5 -3.46 17.64 7.88
CA PHE A 5 -3.39 16.92 9.16
C PHE A 5 -2.69 15.57 8.94
N HIS A 6 -1.37 15.59 8.93
CA HIS A 6 -0.59 14.39 9.19
C HIS A 6 -0.63 14.15 10.70
N ILE A 7 -1.13 12.99 11.13
CA ILE A 7 -0.90 12.52 12.49
C ILE A 7 0.62 12.36 12.65
N GLN A 8 1.23 13.33 13.33
CA GLN A 8 2.64 13.30 13.65
C GLN A 8 2.82 12.43 14.89
N GLU A 9 3.68 11.43 14.77
CA GLU A 9 4.08 10.60 15.90
C GLU A 9 4.88 11.43 16.91
N SER A 10 4.87 11.02 18.17
CA SER A 10 5.80 11.58 19.14
C SER A 10 7.23 11.21 18.74
N LYS A 11 8.19 12.10 18.98
CA LYS A 11 9.60 11.83 18.69
C LYS A 11 10.08 10.56 19.40
N ASP A 12 9.61 10.34 20.62
CA ASP A 12 9.97 9.20 21.45
C ASP A 12 9.53 7.85 20.84
N GLU A 13 8.32 7.78 20.28
CA GLU A 13 7.82 6.56 19.59
C GLU A 13 8.63 6.23 18.34
N VAL A 14 9.07 7.26 17.61
CA VAL A 14 9.90 7.10 16.41
C VAL A 14 11.29 6.61 16.80
N GLU A 15 11.90 7.21 17.82
CA GLU A 15 13.23 6.82 18.31
C GLU A 15 13.27 5.40 18.85
N GLN A 16 12.25 4.98 19.61
CA GLN A 16 12.14 3.60 20.08
C GLN A 16 12.08 2.60 18.91
N ARG A 17 11.36 2.94 17.84
CA ARG A 17 11.24 2.09 16.65
C ARG A 17 12.54 2.02 15.86
N ILE A 18 13.25 3.14 15.72
CA ILE A 18 14.57 3.16 15.08
C ILE A 18 15.55 2.31 15.90
N ARG A 19 15.56 2.47 17.22
CA ARG A 19 16.42 1.67 18.12
C ARG A 19 16.13 0.18 18.00
N GLY A 20 14.86 -0.22 17.92
CA GLY A 20 14.45 -1.60 17.68
C GLY A 20 14.81 -2.12 16.27
N ALA A 21 14.82 -1.25 15.26
CA ALA A 21 15.17 -1.60 13.88
C ALA A 21 16.68 -1.66 13.62
N SER A 22 17.52 -1.10 14.51
CA SER A 22 18.98 -1.14 14.40
C SER A 22 19.60 -2.51 14.72
N GLY A 23 18.81 -3.48 15.20
CA GLY A 23 19.28 -4.84 15.44
C GLY A 23 19.58 -5.62 14.14
N SER A 24 20.44 -6.63 14.22
CA SER A 24 20.69 -7.53 13.08
C SER A 24 19.43 -8.32 12.72
N ILE A 25 19.06 -8.31 11.44
CA ILE A 25 17.94 -9.12 10.93
C ILE A 25 18.41 -10.57 10.86
N GLN A 26 17.99 -11.41 11.81
CA GLN A 26 18.21 -12.84 11.72
C GLN A 26 17.18 -13.47 10.78
N CYS A 27 17.63 -13.96 9.62
CA CYS A 27 16.78 -14.69 8.69
C CYS A 27 16.67 -16.17 9.09
N ASN A 28 15.48 -16.60 9.51
CA ASN A 28 15.18 -18.03 9.69
C ASN A 28 14.34 -18.52 8.50
N ALA A 29 14.96 -19.33 7.63
CA ALA A 29 14.35 -19.88 6.42
C ALA A 29 13.11 -20.75 6.68
N ASN A 30 12.95 -21.27 7.91
CA ASN A 30 11.89 -22.22 8.25
C ASN A 30 10.53 -21.55 8.56
N ASN A 31 10.47 -20.22 8.65
CA ASN A 31 9.25 -19.44 8.89
C ASN A 31 8.60 -18.88 7.62
N LEU A 32 9.04 -19.31 6.43
CA LEU A 32 8.47 -18.90 5.13
C LEU A 32 7.10 -19.55 4.83
N VAL A 33 6.32 -19.84 5.86
CA VAL A 33 4.94 -20.33 5.70
C VAL A 33 4.13 -19.26 4.97
N SER A 34 3.56 -19.68 3.84
CA SER A 34 2.88 -18.91 2.79
C SER A 34 1.59 -18.24 3.26
N LYS A 35 1.67 -17.32 4.23
CA LYS A 35 0.51 -16.47 4.53
C LYS A 35 0.22 -15.61 3.29
N PRO A 36 -1.04 -15.51 2.85
CA PRO A 36 -1.38 -14.60 1.76
C PRO A 36 -0.96 -13.19 2.16
N PHE A 37 -0.36 -12.46 1.21
CA PHE A 37 0.15 -11.12 1.47
C PHE A 37 -0.94 -10.19 2.04
N TYR A 38 -2.18 -10.34 1.55
CA TYR A 38 -3.36 -9.71 2.14
C TYR A 38 -4.11 -10.73 3.00
N GLN A 39 -4.02 -10.60 4.32
CA GLN A 39 -4.86 -11.37 5.24
C GLN A 39 -6.29 -10.84 5.28
N THR A 40 -6.42 -9.51 5.37
CA THR A 40 -7.70 -8.80 5.38
C THR A 40 -7.58 -7.61 4.45
N VAL A 41 -8.49 -7.50 3.47
CA VAL A 41 -8.54 -6.34 2.57
C VAL A 41 -9.55 -5.33 3.09
N LEU A 42 -9.06 -4.21 3.63
CA LEU A 42 -9.92 -3.11 4.06
C LEU A 42 -10.47 -2.34 2.85
N SER A 43 -11.70 -1.87 2.93
CA SER A 43 -12.29 -1.01 1.89
C SER A 43 -11.70 0.40 1.96
N ILE A 44 -11.69 1.11 0.83
CA ILE A 44 -11.39 2.56 0.79
C ILE A 44 -12.67 3.38 0.66
N PRO A 45 -12.72 4.63 1.16
CA PRO A 45 -13.91 5.46 1.11
C PRO A 45 -14.33 5.72 -0.35
N GLN A 46 -15.63 5.58 -0.60
CA GLN A 46 -16.23 5.82 -1.91
C GLN A 46 -16.90 7.19 -1.91
N ARG A 47 -16.79 7.91 -3.03
CA ARG A 47 -17.51 9.18 -3.18
C ARG A 47 -19.02 8.93 -3.11
N PRO A 48 -19.79 9.72 -2.34
CA PRO A 48 -21.24 9.68 -2.44
C PRO A 48 -21.70 10.07 -3.86
N GLN A 49 -22.86 9.57 -4.27
CA GLN A 49 -23.48 9.99 -5.53
C GLN A 49 -23.80 11.48 -5.46
N TRP A 50 -23.51 12.21 -6.53
CA TRP A 50 -23.83 13.62 -6.66
C TRP A 50 -24.50 13.90 -8.00
N HIS A 51 -25.26 14.98 -8.07
CA HIS A 51 -25.91 15.42 -9.30
C HIS A 51 -25.78 16.93 -9.46
N SER A 52 -25.89 17.42 -10.71
CA SER A 52 -25.71 18.84 -11.06
C SER A 52 -26.64 19.81 -10.33
N LYS A 53 -27.77 19.33 -9.79
CA LYS A 53 -28.71 20.15 -9.00
C LYS A 53 -28.28 20.39 -7.54
N MET A 54 -27.23 19.73 -7.04
CA MET A 54 -26.75 19.95 -5.66
C MET A 54 -25.96 21.25 -5.59
N THR A 55 -26.06 21.97 -4.47
CA THR A 55 -25.16 23.12 -4.22
C THR A 55 -23.76 22.62 -3.84
N ALA A 56 -22.77 23.51 -3.95
CA ALA A 56 -21.39 23.19 -3.57
C ALA A 56 -21.28 22.83 -2.08
N GLU A 57 -22.03 23.51 -1.23
CA GLU A 57 -22.09 23.29 0.22
C GLU A 57 -22.73 21.92 0.52
N GLN A 58 -23.84 21.59 -0.13
CA GLN A 58 -24.49 20.28 0.04
C GLN A 58 -23.56 19.13 -0.36
N LEU A 59 -22.84 19.29 -1.48
CA LEU A 59 -21.87 18.30 -1.93
C LEU A 59 -20.71 18.15 -0.94
N ASP A 60 -20.20 19.28 -0.42
CA ASP A 60 -19.11 19.28 0.56
C ASP A 60 -19.54 18.60 1.87
N THR A 61 -20.72 18.91 2.39
CA THR A 61 -21.30 18.24 3.57
C THR A 61 -21.47 16.74 3.34
N ASN A 62 -22.09 16.34 2.23
CA ASN A 62 -22.30 14.92 1.92
C ASN A 62 -20.99 14.13 1.84
N GLU A 63 -19.95 14.70 1.22
CA GLU A 63 -18.64 14.07 1.12
C GLU A 63 -17.94 13.95 2.47
N ARG A 64 -18.03 14.99 3.32
CA ARG A 64 -17.50 14.98 4.69
C ARG A 64 -18.21 13.93 5.53
N ASP A 65 -19.53 13.97 5.58
CA ASP A 65 -20.33 13.01 6.34
C ASP A 65 -20.05 11.57 5.91
N LYS A 66 -19.93 11.32 4.60
CA LYS A 66 -19.61 9.99 4.09
C LYS A 66 -18.23 9.51 4.55
N PHE A 67 -17.25 10.40 4.57
CA PHE A 67 -15.89 10.09 4.96
C PHE A 67 -15.76 9.91 6.48
N ASP A 68 -16.41 10.74 7.28
CA ASP A 68 -16.41 10.65 8.74
C ASP A 68 -17.12 9.36 9.21
N ASN A 69 -18.21 8.99 8.55
CA ASN A 69 -18.87 7.70 8.76
C ASN A 69 -17.96 6.53 8.39
N TYR A 70 -17.16 6.63 7.31
CA TYR A 70 -16.18 5.62 6.96
C TYR A 70 -15.10 5.47 8.05
N LEU A 71 -14.55 6.58 8.54
CA LEU A 71 -13.54 6.57 9.62
C LEU A 71 -14.11 5.97 10.91
N SER A 72 -15.31 6.40 11.30
CA SER A 72 -16.00 5.89 12.49
C SER A 72 -16.21 4.38 12.41
N ASN A 73 -16.70 3.88 11.28
CA ASN A 73 -16.87 2.44 11.05
C ASN A 73 -15.54 1.67 11.07
N LEU A 74 -14.47 2.27 10.55
CA LEU A 74 -13.15 1.65 10.54
C LEU A 74 -12.60 1.49 11.96
N TYR A 75 -12.66 2.55 12.78
CA TYR A 75 -12.18 2.55 14.16
C TYR A 75 -13.03 1.72 15.12
N ASN A 76 -14.35 1.65 14.89
CA ASN A 76 -15.23 0.78 15.65
C ASN A 76 -14.94 -0.71 15.38
N LYS A 77 -14.48 -1.05 14.17
CA LYS A 77 -14.24 -2.43 13.77
C LYS A 77 -12.82 -2.91 14.07
N TYR A 78 -11.84 -2.01 14.01
CA TYR A 78 -10.43 -2.37 14.16
C TYR A 78 -9.75 -1.42 15.14
N PRO A 79 -9.09 -1.96 16.19
CA PRO A 79 -8.35 -1.12 17.12
C PRO A 79 -7.16 -0.45 16.40
N PRO A 80 -6.77 0.78 16.79
CA PRO A 80 -5.73 1.56 16.11
C PRO A 80 -4.42 0.80 15.96
N GLU A 81 -4.05 -0.05 16.93
CA GLU A 81 -2.80 -0.80 16.92
C GLU A 81 -2.77 -1.87 15.84
N ARG A 82 -3.92 -2.26 15.27
CA ARG A 82 -4.04 -3.24 14.17
C ARG A 82 -4.14 -2.60 12.79
N LEU A 83 -4.26 -1.27 12.71
CA LEU A 83 -4.36 -0.55 11.46
C LEU A 83 -2.98 -0.02 11.06
N ASN A 84 -2.61 -0.22 9.79
CA ASN A 84 -1.51 0.55 9.22
C ASN A 84 -1.91 2.02 9.11
N ARG A 85 -0.93 2.91 9.23
CA ARG A 85 -1.14 4.32 8.93
C ARG A 85 -1.65 4.50 7.51
N PHE A 86 -2.60 5.40 7.36
CA PHE A 86 -3.24 5.72 6.11
C PHE A 86 -3.63 7.20 6.08
N GLU A 87 -3.98 7.70 4.91
CA GLU A 87 -4.37 9.08 4.71
C GLU A 87 -5.76 9.38 5.30
N GLN A 88 -5.84 10.34 6.21
CA GLN A 88 -7.08 10.77 6.87
C GLN A 88 -7.58 12.11 6.33
N ASN A 89 -6.85 12.73 5.42
CA ASN A 89 -7.26 13.96 4.78
C ASN A 89 -8.25 13.68 3.64
N LEU A 90 -9.50 14.10 3.82
CA LEU A 90 -10.55 14.03 2.79
C LEU A 90 -10.13 14.64 1.46
N PHE A 91 -9.32 15.71 1.46
CA PHE A 91 -8.88 16.35 0.21
C PHE A 91 -8.06 15.41 -0.67
N VAL A 92 -7.29 14.49 -0.08
CA VAL A 92 -6.52 13.50 -0.84
C VAL A 92 -7.45 12.46 -1.45
N TRP A 93 -8.43 11.98 -0.69
CA TRP A 93 -9.46 11.07 -1.19
C TRP A 93 -10.30 11.69 -2.31
N ARG A 94 -10.60 12.99 -2.22
CA ARG A 94 -11.24 13.75 -3.29
C ARG A 94 -10.42 13.78 -4.58
N GLN A 95 -9.08 13.81 -4.51
CA GLN A 95 -8.25 13.72 -5.71
C GLN A 95 -8.41 12.37 -6.38
N LEU A 96 -8.36 11.27 -5.61
CA LEU A 96 -8.61 9.94 -6.14
C LEU A 96 -10.00 9.85 -6.79
N TRP A 97 -11.05 10.34 -6.12
CA TRP A 97 -12.40 10.28 -6.66
C TRP A 97 -12.53 11.05 -7.98
N ARG A 98 -11.95 12.24 -8.08
CA ARG A 98 -11.96 13.03 -9.33
C ARG A 98 -11.25 12.28 -10.47
N VAL A 99 -10.09 11.67 -10.20
CA VAL A 99 -9.38 10.84 -11.19
C VAL A 99 -10.25 9.68 -11.65
N LEU A 100 -10.91 8.97 -10.74
CA LEU A 100 -11.80 7.86 -11.09
C LEU A 100 -13.06 8.29 -11.86
N GLU A 101 -13.45 9.56 -11.76
CA GLU A 101 -14.60 10.09 -12.49
C GLU A 101 -14.27 10.58 -13.90
N ILE A 102 -13.11 11.19 -14.09
CA ILE A 102 -12.75 11.83 -15.36
C ILE A 102 -11.93 10.92 -16.28
N CYS A 103 -11.21 9.95 -15.73
CA CYS A 103 -10.31 9.12 -16.52
C CYS A 103 -11.02 7.87 -17.05
N ASP A 104 -10.75 7.51 -18.31
CA ASP A 104 -11.18 6.22 -18.87
C ASP A 104 -10.22 5.08 -18.50
N VAL A 105 -8.92 5.40 -18.45
CA VAL A 105 -7.84 4.48 -18.08
C VAL A 105 -7.11 5.02 -16.86
N VAL A 106 -6.87 4.15 -15.88
CA VAL A 106 -6.15 4.49 -14.64
C VAL A 106 -4.84 3.71 -14.59
N ALA A 107 -3.73 4.42 -14.76
CA ALA A 107 -2.40 3.85 -14.63
C ALA A 107 -1.95 3.87 -13.16
N VAL A 108 -1.72 2.68 -12.59
CA VAL A 108 -1.18 2.52 -11.23
C VAL A 108 0.30 2.21 -11.34
N VAL A 109 1.11 3.16 -10.88
CA VAL A 109 2.57 3.04 -10.85
C VAL A 109 2.97 2.29 -9.59
N VAL A 110 3.66 1.17 -9.76
CA VAL A 110 4.00 0.22 -8.71
C VAL A 110 5.52 0.04 -8.68
N ASP A 111 6.13 0.06 -7.50
CA ASP A 111 7.56 -0.23 -7.34
C ASP A 111 7.78 -1.75 -7.43
N ALA A 112 8.62 -2.20 -8.37
CA ALA A 112 8.82 -3.62 -8.67
C ALA A 112 9.44 -4.42 -7.51
N ARG A 113 10.05 -3.75 -6.52
CA ARG A 113 10.65 -4.42 -5.35
C ARG A 113 9.61 -5.05 -4.43
N LEU A 114 8.42 -4.45 -4.35
CA LEU A 114 7.35 -4.94 -3.47
C LEU A 114 5.96 -4.63 -4.04
N PRO A 115 5.60 -5.19 -5.21
CA PRO A 115 4.42 -4.76 -5.94
C PRO A 115 3.11 -5.00 -5.20
N SER A 116 3.05 -6.05 -4.38
CA SER A 116 1.89 -6.35 -3.54
C SER A 116 1.62 -5.27 -2.48
N LEU A 117 2.63 -4.54 -2.01
CA LEU A 117 2.40 -3.44 -1.06
C LEU A 117 1.78 -2.22 -1.77
N PHE A 118 2.26 -1.92 -2.98
CA PHE A 118 1.89 -0.71 -3.71
C PHE A 118 0.62 -0.84 -4.57
N LEU A 119 0.08 -2.05 -4.71
CA LEU A 119 -1.19 -2.30 -5.41
C LEU A 119 -2.23 -2.96 -4.47
N PRO A 120 -2.84 -2.21 -3.55
CA PRO A 120 -3.85 -2.77 -2.66
C PRO A 120 -5.10 -3.21 -3.46
N PRO A 121 -5.69 -4.40 -3.19
CA PRO A 121 -6.87 -4.88 -3.93
C PRO A 121 -8.09 -3.98 -3.74
N ALA A 122 -8.13 -3.18 -2.67
CA ALA A 122 -9.16 -2.20 -2.42
C ALA A 122 -9.21 -1.10 -3.50
N LEU A 123 -8.03 -0.63 -3.94
CA LEU A 123 -7.90 0.34 -5.02
C LEU A 123 -8.34 -0.27 -6.36
N HIS A 124 -7.83 -1.45 -6.69
CA HIS A 124 -8.19 -2.14 -7.94
C HIS A 124 -9.71 -2.33 -8.05
N ARG A 125 -10.37 -2.77 -6.97
CA ARG A 125 -11.82 -2.87 -6.90
C ARG A 125 -12.53 -1.52 -7.04
N ALA A 126 -11.97 -0.43 -6.53
CA ALA A 126 -12.55 0.89 -6.70
C ALA A 126 -12.46 1.38 -8.16
N ILE A 127 -11.34 1.14 -8.84
CA ILE A 127 -11.17 1.44 -10.27
C ILE A 127 -12.20 0.66 -11.10
N LEU A 128 -12.34 -0.66 -10.85
CA LEU A 128 -13.31 -1.49 -11.56
C LEU A 128 -14.76 -1.09 -11.28
N ARG A 129 -15.10 -0.71 -10.03
CA ARG A 129 -16.45 -0.22 -9.68
C ARG A 129 -16.77 1.10 -10.37
N ALA A 130 -15.77 1.97 -10.54
CA ALA A 130 -15.89 3.18 -11.34
C ALA A 130 -15.96 2.90 -12.85
N ARG A 131 -15.96 1.62 -13.26
CA ARG A 131 -15.98 1.16 -14.66
C ARG A 131 -14.82 1.69 -15.49
N ARG A 132 -13.65 1.85 -14.85
CA ARG A 132 -12.42 2.32 -15.51
C ARG A 132 -11.49 1.16 -15.78
N GLN A 133 -10.64 1.31 -16.80
CA GLN A 133 -9.66 0.28 -17.14
C GLN A 133 -8.36 0.48 -16.35
N PRO A 134 -8.00 -0.42 -15.42
CA PRO A 134 -6.72 -0.34 -14.72
C PRO A 134 -5.59 -0.80 -15.64
N VAL A 135 -4.44 -0.13 -15.55
CA VAL A 135 -3.16 -0.57 -16.10
C VAL A 135 -2.11 -0.46 -15.00
N VAL A 136 -1.30 -1.49 -14.80
CA VAL A 136 -0.24 -1.48 -13.79
C VAL A 136 1.10 -1.27 -14.48
N ILE A 137 1.89 -0.33 -13.97
CA ILE A 137 3.23 -0.04 -14.48
C ILE A 137 4.24 -0.37 -13.37
N LEU A 138 4.98 -1.46 -13.55
CA LEU A 138 6.08 -1.84 -12.68
C LEU A 138 7.31 -0.98 -12.99
N THR A 139 7.72 -0.18 -12.03
CA THR A 139 8.88 0.71 -12.11
C THR A 139 10.06 0.18 -11.32
N LYS A 140 11.26 0.71 -11.60
CA LYS A 140 12.52 0.32 -10.93
C LYS A 140 12.83 -1.17 -11.08
N ILE A 141 12.48 -1.73 -12.24
CA ILE A 141 12.72 -3.14 -12.55
C ILE A 141 14.21 -3.50 -12.55
N ASP A 142 15.09 -2.52 -12.72
CA ASP A 142 16.55 -2.68 -12.64
C ASP A 142 17.05 -3.00 -11.22
N LEU A 143 16.21 -2.86 -10.20
CA LEU A 143 16.52 -3.21 -8.82
C LEU A 143 16.09 -4.62 -8.45
N VAL A 144 15.51 -5.38 -9.39
CA VAL A 144 14.92 -6.70 -9.14
C VAL A 144 15.47 -7.69 -10.16
N PRO A 145 15.94 -8.88 -9.75
CA PRO A 145 16.36 -9.92 -10.70
C PRO A 145 15.24 -10.29 -11.68
N THR A 146 15.61 -10.60 -12.93
CA THR A 146 14.64 -10.87 -14.00
C THR A 146 13.69 -12.00 -13.66
N ASP A 147 14.17 -13.07 -13.02
CA ASP A 147 13.34 -14.20 -12.61
C ASP A 147 12.26 -13.78 -11.60
N VAL A 148 12.64 -12.97 -10.61
CA VAL A 148 11.73 -12.43 -9.60
C VAL A 148 10.71 -11.48 -10.23
N LEU A 149 11.14 -10.63 -11.18
CA LEU A 149 10.24 -9.75 -11.92
C LEU A 149 9.20 -10.56 -12.71
N GLN A 150 9.61 -11.64 -13.37
CA GLN A 150 8.71 -12.53 -14.11
C GLN A 150 7.71 -13.22 -13.17
N MET A 151 8.17 -13.68 -12.00
CA MET A 151 7.28 -14.21 -10.96
C MET A 151 6.27 -13.17 -10.48
N TRP A 152 6.70 -11.92 -10.27
CA TRP A 152 5.80 -10.84 -9.90
C TRP A 152 4.76 -10.56 -10.97
N LYS A 153 5.15 -10.54 -12.24
CA LYS A 153 4.22 -10.37 -13.36
C LYS A 153 3.15 -11.45 -13.37
N VAL A 154 3.56 -12.73 -13.28
CA VAL A 154 2.64 -13.87 -13.22
C VAL A 154 1.71 -13.77 -12.00
N TRP A 155 2.24 -13.38 -10.84
CA TRP A 155 1.43 -13.19 -9.64
C TRP A 155 0.41 -12.06 -9.82
N LEU A 156 0.82 -10.92 -10.40
CA LEU A 156 -0.07 -9.79 -10.64
C LEU A 156 -1.18 -10.14 -11.63
N GLU A 157 -0.86 -10.79 -12.75
CA GLU A 157 -1.84 -11.22 -13.76
C GLU A 157 -2.89 -12.18 -13.17
N ARG A 158 -2.47 -13.06 -12.24
CA ARG A 158 -3.37 -13.97 -11.54
C ARG A 158 -4.27 -13.27 -10.53
N ASN A 159 -3.76 -12.29 -9.79
CA ASN A 159 -4.48 -11.64 -8.69
C ASN A 159 -5.32 -10.43 -9.15
N PHE A 160 -4.94 -9.78 -10.26
CA PHE A 160 -5.57 -8.57 -10.78
C PHE A 160 -6.06 -8.80 -12.21
N VAL A 161 -7.17 -9.52 -12.32
CA VAL A 161 -7.79 -9.87 -13.60
C VAL A 161 -8.15 -8.60 -14.40
N HIS A 162 -8.12 -8.72 -15.74
CA HIS A 162 -8.40 -7.62 -16.68
C HIS A 162 -7.48 -6.40 -16.55
N THR A 163 -6.28 -6.59 -15.99
CA THR A 163 -5.32 -5.50 -15.73
C THR A 163 -4.02 -5.77 -16.48
N PRO A 164 -3.73 -5.05 -17.58
CA PRO A 164 -2.45 -5.15 -18.26
C PRO A 164 -1.30 -4.76 -17.33
N ILE A 165 -0.23 -5.56 -17.33
CA ILE A 165 0.99 -5.33 -16.55
C ILE A 165 2.11 -4.91 -17.50
N LEU A 166 2.56 -3.66 -17.37
CA LEU A 166 3.68 -3.07 -18.10
C LEU A 166 4.90 -2.96 -17.20
N VAL A 167 6.09 -3.05 -17.78
CA VAL A 167 7.37 -2.89 -17.07
C VAL A 167 8.10 -1.66 -17.61
N PHE A 168 8.72 -0.88 -16.72
CA PHE A 168 9.42 0.36 -17.05
C PHE A 168 10.68 0.52 -16.18
N THR A 169 11.78 0.94 -16.80
CA THR A 169 12.97 1.45 -16.10
C THR A 169 13.41 2.76 -16.75
N SER A 170 13.85 3.70 -15.92
CA SER A 170 14.49 4.93 -16.37
C SER A 170 15.95 4.72 -16.79
N LYS A 171 16.55 3.56 -16.48
CA LYS A 171 17.91 3.23 -16.91
C LYS A 171 17.89 2.67 -18.33
N CYS A 172 18.56 3.38 -19.22
CA CYS A 172 18.64 3.09 -20.65
C CYS A 172 19.34 1.75 -20.98
N ASN A 173 20.16 1.23 -20.07
CA ASN A 173 21.12 0.15 -20.37
C ASN A 173 20.61 -1.27 -20.07
N HIS A 174 19.38 -1.44 -19.57
CA HIS A 174 18.86 -2.74 -19.12
C HIS A 174 17.56 -3.19 -19.78
N VAL A 175 17.15 -2.58 -20.90
CA VAL A 175 15.93 -3.00 -21.59
C VAL A 175 16.25 -4.11 -22.60
N PRO A 176 15.91 -5.39 -22.37
CA PRO A 176 15.79 -6.33 -23.47
C PRO A 176 14.72 -5.76 -24.41
N ARG A 177 15.03 -5.60 -25.70
CA ARG A 177 14.13 -4.98 -26.69
C ARG A 177 12.76 -5.67 -26.70
N VAL A 178 11.79 -5.10 -25.97
CA VAL A 178 10.37 -5.45 -26.15
C VAL A 178 9.87 -4.56 -27.27
N ARG A 179 9.46 -5.15 -28.40
CA ARG A 179 8.78 -4.42 -29.48
C ARG A 179 7.41 -3.95 -28.96
N CYS A 180 7.34 -2.74 -28.44
CA CYS A 180 6.08 -2.06 -28.16
C CYS A 180 5.56 -1.43 -29.45
N THR A 181 4.65 -2.11 -30.15
CA THR A 181 3.83 -1.45 -31.16
C THR A 181 2.74 -0.66 -30.44
N HIS A 182 2.94 0.66 -30.38
CA HIS A 182 1.99 1.71 -29.96
C HIS A 182 1.62 1.76 -28.48
N ALA A 183 2.31 2.62 -27.73
CA ALA A 183 1.77 3.18 -26.48
C ALA A 183 2.18 4.67 -26.42
N PHE A 184 1.18 5.55 -26.53
CA PHE A 184 1.35 6.98 -26.29
C PHE A 184 1.45 7.20 -24.77
N VAL A 185 2.59 7.72 -24.31
CA VAL A 185 2.78 8.12 -22.92
C VAL A 185 2.42 9.59 -22.81
N TYR A 186 1.24 9.88 -22.26
CA TYR A 186 0.92 11.23 -21.76
C TYR A 186 1.20 11.24 -20.25
N TYR A 187 2.10 12.13 -19.82
CA TYR A 187 2.28 12.44 -18.41
C TYR A 187 1.06 13.20 -17.90
N PRO A 188 0.49 12.78 -16.77
CA PRO A 188 0.30 13.75 -15.70
C PRO A 188 0.90 13.24 -14.39
N VAL A 189 1.75 14.08 -13.83
CA VAL A 189 2.11 14.12 -12.41
C VAL A 189 0.81 14.21 -11.59
N VAL A 190 0.84 13.71 -10.34
CA VAL A 190 -0.25 13.64 -9.34
C VAL A 190 -0.94 12.27 -9.25
N LEU A 191 -0.21 11.27 -8.72
CA LEU A 191 -0.82 10.28 -7.79
C LEU A 191 0.22 9.49 -6.97
N CYS A 192 1.45 10.00 -6.80
CA CYS A 192 2.55 9.19 -6.24
C CYS A 192 2.73 9.26 -4.72
N THR A 193 1.93 10.05 -3.98
CA THR A 193 2.08 10.22 -2.52
C THR A 193 0.90 9.75 -1.67
N ALA A 194 -0.20 9.25 -2.26
CA ALA A 194 -1.45 9.05 -1.51
C ALA A 194 -1.79 7.60 -1.10
N MET A 195 -1.04 6.57 -1.53
CA MET A 195 -1.47 5.18 -1.33
C MET A 195 -0.49 4.29 -0.61
N HIS A 196 -0.26 4.62 0.67
CA HIS A 196 -0.08 3.60 1.70
C HIS A 196 -1.42 3.46 2.43
N VAL A 197 -2.33 2.62 1.94
CA VAL A 197 -3.58 2.35 2.64
C VAL A 197 -3.74 0.86 2.86
N CYS A 198 -3.71 0.51 4.16
CA CYS A 198 -4.39 -0.61 4.78
C CYS A 198 -4.05 -2.04 4.30
N THR A 199 -2.93 -2.55 4.77
CA THR A 199 -2.92 -3.93 5.29
C THR A 199 -3.16 -3.86 6.79
N GLN A 200 -3.92 -4.81 7.36
CA GLN A 200 -3.92 -4.98 8.81
C GLN A 200 -2.48 -5.26 9.27
N LYS A 201 -2.09 -4.75 10.43
CA LYS A 201 -0.88 -5.19 11.11
C LYS A 201 -0.97 -6.71 11.24
N LEU A 202 0.04 -7.40 10.73
CA LEU A 202 0.16 -8.85 10.85
C LEU A 202 0.13 -9.19 12.35
N GLU A 203 -0.99 -9.69 12.86
CA GLU A 203 -1.01 -10.25 14.20
C GLU A 203 -0.38 -11.64 14.16
N GLY A 204 0.64 -11.83 14.99
CA GLY A 204 1.44 -13.06 15.05
C GLY A 204 2.84 -12.87 15.62
N TRP A 205 3.30 -11.63 15.79
CA TRP A 205 4.50 -11.33 16.58
C TRP A 205 4.08 -10.74 17.93
N ARG A 206 3.75 -11.62 18.87
CA ARG A 206 3.84 -11.30 20.30
C ARG A 206 4.81 -12.30 20.89
N PHE A 207 5.94 -11.80 21.38
CA PHE A 207 6.80 -12.56 22.28
C PHE A 207 5.96 -12.91 23.51
N HIS A 208 5.57 -14.18 23.61
CA HIS A 208 5.19 -14.76 24.88
C HIS A 208 6.44 -15.48 25.37
N GLU A 209 7.19 -14.78 26.20
CA GLU A 209 8.15 -15.42 27.08
C GLU A 209 7.37 -16.28 28.06
N ARG A 210 7.78 -17.54 28.19
CA ARG A 210 7.66 -18.25 29.45
C ARG A 210 8.96 -19.01 29.69
N HIS A 211 9.51 -18.75 30.87
CA HIS A 211 10.49 -19.55 31.63
C HIS A 211 10.25 -21.06 31.47
N THR A 212 11.26 -21.95 31.52
CA THR A 212 12.20 -22.16 32.64
C THR A 212 13.43 -22.97 32.20
N ASP A 213 14.51 -22.76 32.98
CA ASP A 213 15.59 -23.67 33.36
C ASP A 213 16.64 -24.14 32.34
N GLY A 214 17.89 -24.05 32.79
CA GLY A 214 18.83 -25.15 32.59
C GLY A 214 20.22 -24.76 32.12
N ASP A 215 21.05 -24.41 33.11
CA ASP A 215 22.42 -24.90 33.24
C ASP A 215 23.54 -24.23 32.44
N SER A 216 24.34 -23.45 33.16
CA SER A 216 25.74 -23.20 32.81
C SER A 216 26.53 -22.83 34.07
N THR A 217 27.35 -23.75 34.55
CA THR A 217 28.57 -23.47 35.32
C THR A 217 29.78 -23.98 34.50
N PRO A 218 31.02 -23.52 34.77
CA PRO A 218 31.50 -22.13 34.74
C PRO A 218 32.80 -22.02 33.90
N PRO A 219 33.37 -20.81 33.68
CA PRO A 219 34.79 -20.70 33.34
C PRO A 219 35.63 -20.19 34.53
N GLU A 220 36.78 -20.81 34.64
CA GLU A 220 37.96 -20.47 35.44
C GLU A 220 38.24 -18.97 35.59
N GLN A 221 38.62 -18.58 36.82
CA GLN A 221 39.53 -17.46 37.08
C GLN A 221 40.58 -17.93 38.10
N ILE A 222 41.85 -18.01 37.70
CA ILE A 222 42.93 -17.01 37.88
C ILE A 222 43.62 -17.16 39.25
N GLN A 223 44.96 -17.20 39.21
CA GLN A 223 45.90 -17.15 40.33
C GLN A 223 45.64 -16.00 41.30
#